data_AF-A0A939WQ38-F1
#
_entry.id   AF-A0A939WQ38-F1
#
_cell.length_a   1.000
_cell.length_b   1.000
_cell.length_c   1.000
_cell.angle_alpha   90.00
_cell.angle_beta   90.00
_cell.angle_gamma   90.00
#
_symmetry.space_group_name_H-M   'P 1'
#
loop_
_entity.id
_entity.type
_entity.pdbx_description
1 polymer ?
#
loop_
_entity_poly.entity_id
_entity_poly.type
_entity_poly.pdbx_seq_one_letter_code
_entity_poly.pdbx_strand_id
1 'polypeptide(L)' 'MSSSKEYLDFVLELPYEGAKEMLLVEEVEDKDFLRDLLEAMYDELPAPKEKK' A
#
# COMPACT_ATOMS: atom_id res chain seq x y z
N MET A 1 -1.70 -13.36 16.62
CA MET A 1 -2.79 -12.55 16.01
C MET A 1 -2.72 -11.17 16.62
N SER A 2 -2.03 -10.22 15.99
CA SER A 2 -2.21 -8.78 16.23
C SER A 2 -1.16 -7.99 15.45
N SER A 3 -1.63 -6.86 14.93
CA SER A 3 -0.92 -5.57 14.91
C SER A 3 -0.35 -4.99 13.61
N SER A 4 -0.17 -5.73 12.51
CA SER A 4 0.28 -5.08 11.25
C SER A 4 -0.88 -4.54 10.39
N LYS A 5 -2.09 -5.08 10.53
CA LYS A 5 -3.23 -4.70 9.67
C LYS A 5 -4.06 -3.52 10.20
N GLU A 6 -3.80 -3.08 11.43
CA GLU A 6 -4.61 -2.08 12.13
C GLU A 6 -4.08 -0.64 12.02
N TYR A 7 -2.90 -0.43 11.42
CA TYR A 7 -2.28 0.90 11.38
C TYR A 7 -2.40 1.62 10.03
N LEU A 8 -2.91 0.93 9.02
CA LEU A 8 -3.17 1.51 7.73
C LEU A 8 -4.68 1.55 7.53
N ASP A 9 -5.31 2.64 7.96
CA ASP A 9 -6.72 2.98 7.67
C ASP A 9 -6.90 3.36 6.18
N PHE A 10 -6.23 2.62 5.30
CA PHE A 10 -6.25 2.83 3.88
C PHE A 10 -7.35 1.97 3.27
N VAL A 11 -8.17 2.62 2.44
CA VAL A 11 -9.26 1.95 1.74
C VAL A 11 -8.66 1.11 0.62
N LEU A 12 -8.94 -0.19 0.62
CA LEU A 12 -8.64 -1.06 -0.50
C LEU A 12 -9.85 -1.04 -1.45
N GLU A 13 -9.64 -0.55 -2.67
CA GLU A 13 -10.68 -0.51 -3.70
C GLU A 13 -10.24 -1.25 -4.96
N LEU A 14 -11.23 -1.70 -5.72
CA LEU A 14 -11.00 -2.18 -7.07
C LEU A 14 -10.84 -0.96 -7.98
N PRO A 15 -9.68 -0.73 -8.62
CA PRO A 15 -9.50 0.40 -9.52
C PRO A 15 -10.46 0.33 -10.72
N TYR A 16 -10.94 -0.87 -11.05
CA TYR A 16 -11.97 -1.15 -12.05
C TYR A 16 -12.52 -2.58 -11.87
N GLU A 17 -13.65 -2.88 -12.53
CA GLU A 17 -14.30 -4.20 -12.44
C GLU A 17 -13.37 -5.34 -12.89
N GLY A 18 -13.25 -6.39 -12.07
CA GLY A 18 -12.39 -7.54 -12.33
C GLY A 18 -10.90 -7.33 -12.02
N ALA A 19 -10.51 -6.16 -11.50
CA ALA A 19 -9.14 -5.90 -11.04
C ALA A 19 -8.84 -6.59 -9.70
N LYS A 20 -7.60 -6.44 -9.24
CA LYS A 20 -7.20 -6.76 -7.87
C LYS A 20 -7.38 -5.53 -6.98
N GLU A 21 -7.74 -5.74 -5.72
CA GLU A 21 -7.79 -4.68 -4.71
C GLU A 21 -6.45 -3.94 -4.64
N MET A 22 -6.52 -2.61 -4.74
CA MET A 22 -5.39 -1.70 -4.64
C MET A 22 -5.68 -0.65 -3.58
N LEU A 23 -4.61 -0.10 -3.00
CA LEU A 23 -4.70 0.94 -1.98
C LEU A 23 -5.13 2.27 -2.61
N LEU A 24 -6.25 2.81 -2.17
CA LEU A 24 -6.77 4.11 -2.58
C LEU A 24 -6.04 5.20 -1.79
N VAL A 25 -5.39 6.11 -2.51
CA VAL A 25 -4.77 7.32 -1.94
C VAL A 25 -5.44 8.53 -2.53
N GLU A 26 -6.18 9.28 -1.70
CA GLU A 26 -6.82 10.53 -2.12
C GLU A 26 -5.80 11.69 -2.13
N GLU A 27 -4.92 11.72 -1.13
CA GLU A 27 -3.95 12.80 -0.93
C GLU A 27 -2.64 12.54 -1.71
N VAL A 28 -2.73 12.68 -3.04
CA VAL A 28 -1.60 12.46 -3.96
C VAL A 28 -0.70 13.68 -4.16
N GLU A 29 -1.11 14.84 -3.63
CA GLU A 29 -0.37 16.10 -3.77
C GLU A 29 0.70 16.31 -2.69
N ASP A 30 0.54 15.67 -1.53
CA ASP A 30 1.50 15.73 -0.44
C ASP A 30 2.61 14.67 -0.61
N LYS A 31 3.79 15.15 -0.97
CA LYS A 31 4.97 14.30 -1.19
C LYS A 31 5.53 13.72 0.10
N ASP A 32 5.42 14.43 1.22
CA ASP A 32 5.93 13.96 2.50
C ASP A 32 5.04 12.82 3.02
N PHE A 33 3.72 12.96 2.89
CA PHE A 33 2.77 11.89 3.18
C PHE A 33 3.04 10.63 2.34
N LEU A 34 3.18 10.78 1.02
CA LEU A 34 3.44 9.66 0.12
C LEU A 34 4.76 8.93 0.43
N ARG A 35 5.80 9.67 0.82
CA ARG A 35 7.08 9.09 1.24
C ARG A 35 6.88 8.26 2.50
N ASP A 36 6.28 8.84 3.54
CA ASP A 36 6.13 8.19 4.84
C ASP A 36 5.23 6.94 4.73
N LEU A 37 4.17 7.01 3.91
CA LEU A 37 3.33 5.86 3.55
C LEU A 37 4.14 4.74 2.89
N LEU A 38 4.92 5.07 1.87
CA LEU A 38 5.70 4.07 1.15
C LEU A 38 6.74 3.42 2.05
N GLU A 39 7.47 4.21 2.86
CA GLU A 39 8.47 3.72 3.82
C GLU A 39 7.85 2.77 4.85
N ALA A 40 6.67 3.11 5.39
CA ALA A 40 5.98 2.27 6.37
C ALA A 40 5.57 0.89 5.80
N MET A 41 5.20 0.83 4.51
CA MET A 41 4.82 -0.42 3.86
C MET A 41 5.98 -1.17 3.21
N TYR A 42 7.10 -0.49 2.94
CA TYR A 42 8.22 -1.03 2.16
C TYR A 42 8.81 -2.30 2.79
N ASP A 43 8.94 -2.29 4.12
CA ASP A 43 9.47 -3.43 4.89
C ASP A 43 8.55 -4.68 4.85
N GLU A 44 7.26 -4.50 4.55
CA GLU A 44 6.30 -5.61 4.43
C GLU A 44 6.16 -6.14 2.99
N LEU A 45 6.81 -5.50 2.01
CA LEU A 45 6.76 -5.96 0.63
C LEU A 45 7.49 -7.31 0.46
N PRO A 46 6.92 -8.25 -0.29
CA PRO A 46 7.61 -9.51 -0.58
C PRO A 46 8.91 -9.22 -1.34
N ALA A 47 9.96 -9.99 -1.03
CA ALA A 47 11.24 -9.85 -1.70
C ALA A 47 11.07 -9.86 -3.23
N PRO A 48 11.81 -9.01 -3.96
CA PRO A 48 11.72 -8.95 -5.41
C PRO A 48 11.98 -10.34 -5.99
N LYS A 49 11.09 -10.81 -6.88
CA LYS A 49 11.29 -12.10 -7.54
C LYS A 49 12.62 -12.08 -8.30
N GLU A 50 13.49 -13.04 -7.99
CA GLU A 50 14.72 -13.25 -8.75
C GLU A 50 14.38 -13.48 -10.22
N LYS A 51 14.91 -12.62 -11.10
CA LYS A 51 14.81 -12.81 -12.55
C LYS A 51 15.73 -13.98 -12.91
N LYS A 52 15.16 -15.10 -13.35
CA LYS A 52 15.89 -16.18 -14.04
C LYS A 52 16.02 -15.89 -15.52
#